data_AF-A0A6J0P081-F1
#
_entry.id   AF-A0A6J0P081-F1
#
_cell.length_a   1.000
_cell.length_b   1.000
_cell.length_c   1.000
_cell.angle_alpha   90.00
_cell.angle_beta   90.00
_cell.angle_gamma   90.00
#
_symmetry.space_group_name_H-M   'P 1'
#
loop_
_entity.id
_entity.type
_entity.pdbx_description
1 polymer ?
#
loop_
_entity_poly.entity_id
_entity_poly.type
_entity_poly.pdbx_seq_one_letter_code
_entity_poly.pdbx_strand_id
1 'polypeptide(L)'
;MAVITKASFEVDQFQRIVKILRQRMLMFDRREWRGMYNTLTMLNHLLINGPLSVFKEFQHEKETIEDVITIEWISEKGFECGLKVRNIAEDVLKLLEDETFFKDERERKRKQSFGRITGFGSSSFIMHSETLSETNKGRDSLFLSEHQAFDNDRTVDDHPFVEKEHNTAELLLSSST
;
A
#
# COMPACT_ATOMS: atom_id res chain seq x y z
N MET A 1 -8.53 1.19 -9.23
CA MET A 1 -7.13 1.30 -9.72
C MET A 1 -6.44 -0.05 -9.93
N ALA A 2 -6.62 -1.07 -9.06
CA ALA A 2 -5.88 -2.34 -9.10
C ALA A 2 -5.86 -3.08 -10.45
N VAL A 3 -7.00 -3.18 -11.16
CA VAL A 3 -7.07 -3.89 -12.47
C VAL A 3 -6.14 -3.23 -13.49
N ILE A 4 -6.16 -1.90 -13.59
CA ILE A 4 -5.33 -1.18 -14.56
C ILE A 4 -3.85 -1.25 -14.15
N THR A 5 -3.55 -1.18 -12.85
CA THR A 5 -2.18 -1.37 -12.35
C THR A 5 -1.65 -2.77 -12.65
N LYS A 6 -2.46 -3.82 -12.50
CA LYS A 6 -2.07 -5.17 -12.90
C LYS A 6 -1.82 -5.24 -14.41
N ALA A 7 -2.72 -4.67 -15.21
CA ALA A 7 -2.57 -4.64 -16.67
C ALA A 7 -1.32 -3.85 -17.13
N SER A 8 -0.90 -2.82 -16.38
CA SER A 8 0.26 -2.01 -16.75
C SER A 8 1.60 -2.77 -16.76
N PHE A 9 1.67 -3.98 -16.21
CA PHE A 9 2.87 -4.82 -16.31
C PHE A 9 3.00 -5.57 -17.64
N GLU A 10 1.93 -5.63 -18.43
CA GLU A 10 1.93 -6.20 -19.78
C GLU A 10 2.27 -5.11 -20.81
N VAL A 11 3.19 -5.38 -21.74
CA VAL A 11 3.76 -4.37 -22.64
C VAL A 11 2.70 -3.68 -23.51
N ASP A 12 1.82 -4.45 -24.16
CA ASP A 12 0.79 -3.90 -25.05
C ASP A 12 -0.24 -3.05 -24.29
N GLN A 13 -0.63 -3.53 -23.10
CA GLN A 13 -1.59 -2.82 -22.25
C GLN A 13 -0.95 -1.55 -21.68
N PHE A 14 0.31 -1.60 -21.29
CA PHE A 14 1.06 -0.44 -20.82
C PHE A 14 1.06 0.68 -21.86
N GLN A 15 1.42 0.38 -23.11
CA GLN A 15 1.42 1.36 -24.19
C GLN A 15 0.02 1.95 -24.43
N ARG A 16 -1.03 1.13 -24.36
CA ARG A 16 -2.41 1.61 -24.45
C ARG A 16 -2.80 2.52 -23.29
N ILE A 17 -2.43 2.16 -22.06
CA ILE A 17 -2.71 2.95 -20.85
C ILE A 17 -2.01 4.30 -20.94
N VAL A 18 -0.73 4.32 -21.29
CA VAL A 18 0.06 5.55 -21.48
C VAL A 18 -0.61 6.47 -22.49
N LYS A 19 -0.96 5.96 -23.67
CA LYS A 19 -1.65 6.73 -24.71
C LYS A 19 -2.96 7.33 -24.21
N ILE A 20 -3.79 6.54 -23.51
CA ILE A 20 -5.08 7.01 -22.98
C ILE A 20 -4.87 8.11 -21.93
N LEU A 21 -3.92 7.96 -21.02
CA LEU A 21 -3.65 8.97 -19.99
C LEU A 21 -3.16 10.28 -20.60
N ARG A 22 -2.22 10.23 -21.54
CA ARG A 22 -1.73 11.41 -22.29
C ARG A 22 -2.87 12.12 -23.01
N GLN A 23 -3.66 11.38 -23.79
CA GLN A 23 -4.79 11.95 -24.50
C GLN A 23 -5.78 12.62 -23.54
N ARG A 24 -6.08 11.97 -22.41
CA ARG A 24 -7.00 12.53 -21.40
C ARG A 24 -6.47 13.82 -20.78
N MET A 25 -5.17 13.91 -20.47
CA MET A 25 -4.57 15.15 -19.95
C MET A 25 -4.76 16.33 -20.90
N LEU A 26 -4.69 16.10 -22.20
CA LEU A 26 -4.86 17.14 -23.21
C LEU A 26 -6.33 17.50 -23.52
N MET A 27 -7.27 16.61 -23.20
CA MET A 27 -8.68 16.79 -23.56
C MET A 27 -9.48 17.65 -22.58
N PHE A 28 -9.09 17.70 -21.30
CA PHE A 28 -9.93 18.33 -20.29
C PHE A 28 -9.76 19.85 -20.24
N ASP A 29 -10.87 20.55 -20.42
CA ASP A 29 -10.96 21.98 -20.17
C ASP A 29 -10.95 22.31 -18.67
N ARG A 30 -10.73 23.59 -18.34
CA ARG A 30 -10.76 24.12 -16.96
C ARG A 30 -12.04 23.80 -16.18
N ARG A 31 -13.15 23.52 -16.88
CA ARG A 31 -14.45 23.15 -16.29
C ARG A 31 -14.54 21.66 -15.93
N GLU A 32 -13.74 20.81 -16.56
CA GLU A 32 -13.75 19.35 -16.38
C GLU A 32 -12.73 18.86 -15.34
N TRP A 33 -12.65 19.57 -14.22
CA TRP A 33 -11.68 19.30 -13.15
C TRP A 33 -11.69 17.85 -12.65
N ARG A 34 -12.86 17.18 -12.67
CA ARG A 34 -12.99 15.77 -12.26
C ARG A 34 -12.25 14.82 -13.20
N GLY A 35 -12.28 15.11 -14.50
CA GLY A 35 -11.58 14.34 -15.51
C GLY A 35 -10.07 14.44 -15.32
N MET A 36 -9.57 15.66 -15.14
CA MET A 36 -8.16 15.91 -14.85
C MET A 36 -7.74 15.26 -13.53
N TYR A 37 -8.48 15.50 -12.44
CA TYR A 37 -8.22 14.90 -11.13
C TYR A 37 -8.12 13.37 -11.19
N ASN A 38 -9.09 12.70 -11.82
CA ASN A 38 -9.09 11.24 -11.93
C ASN A 38 -7.91 10.72 -12.77
N THR A 39 -7.51 11.47 -13.80
CA THR A 39 -6.39 11.12 -14.68
C THR A 39 -5.06 11.26 -13.95
N LEU A 40 -4.84 12.36 -13.23
CA LEU A 40 -3.67 12.57 -12.39
C LEU A 40 -3.61 11.59 -11.21
N THR A 41 -4.75 11.31 -10.58
CA THR A 41 -4.85 10.30 -9.52
C THR A 41 -4.43 8.93 -10.04
N MET A 42 -4.82 8.59 -11.27
CA MET A 42 -4.42 7.34 -11.91
C MET A 42 -2.92 7.32 -12.22
N LEU A 43 -2.36 8.42 -12.75
CA LEU A 43 -0.91 8.52 -12.99
C LEU A 43 -0.11 8.40 -11.69
N ASN A 44 -0.48 9.14 -10.64
CA ASN A 44 0.15 9.05 -9.32
C ASN A 44 0.17 7.60 -8.80
N HIS A 45 -0.98 6.93 -8.88
CA HIS A 45 -1.09 5.54 -8.46
C HIS A 45 -0.18 4.61 -9.27
N LEU A 46 -0.04 4.81 -10.58
CA LEU A 46 0.86 4.03 -11.44
C LEU A 46 2.33 4.33 -11.16
N LEU A 47 2.70 5.58 -10.88
CA LEU A 47 4.07 5.92 -10.47
C LEU A 47 4.44 5.14 -9.21
N ILE A 48 3.55 5.12 -8.21
CA ILE A 48 3.82 4.45 -6.95
C ILE A 48 3.80 2.92 -7.07
N ASN A 49 2.82 2.35 -7.78
CA ASN A 49 2.52 0.90 -7.73
C ASN A 49 2.73 0.14 -9.05
N GLY A 50 2.89 0.81 -10.19
CA GLY A 50 2.96 0.21 -11.54
C GLY A 50 4.37 -0.21 -11.99
N PRO A 51 4.68 -0.33 -13.28
CA PRO A 51 6.06 -0.59 -13.72
C PRO A 51 6.94 0.65 -13.52
N LEU A 52 8.25 0.46 -13.39
CA LEU A 52 9.21 1.58 -13.28
C LEU A 52 9.23 2.44 -14.56
N SER A 53 8.89 1.84 -15.70
CA SER A 53 8.82 2.53 -17.00
C SER A 53 7.83 3.70 -17.01
N VAL A 54 6.84 3.75 -16.11
CA VAL A 54 5.92 4.91 -16.00
C VAL A 54 6.71 6.20 -15.80
N PHE A 55 7.73 6.19 -14.96
CA PHE A 55 8.53 7.39 -14.68
C PHE A 55 9.19 7.95 -15.95
N LYS A 56 9.71 7.07 -16.81
CA LYS A 56 10.38 7.47 -18.06
C LYS A 56 9.39 7.92 -19.13
N GLU A 57 8.26 7.21 -19.25
CA GLU A 57 7.24 7.53 -20.24
C GLU A 57 6.59 8.90 -20.00
N PHE A 58 6.45 9.33 -18.74
CA PHE A 58 5.74 10.56 -18.40
C PHE A 58 6.64 11.80 -18.21
N GLN A 59 7.92 11.74 -18.63
CA GLN A 59 8.85 12.86 -18.49
C GLN A 59 8.47 14.06 -19.37
N HIS A 60 7.86 13.83 -20.53
CA HIS A 60 7.47 14.90 -21.46
C HIS A 60 6.22 15.65 -20.98
N GLU A 61 5.41 15.02 -20.14
CA GLU A 61 4.16 15.56 -19.62
C GLU A 61 4.37 16.46 -18.41
N LYS A 62 5.60 16.64 -17.93
CA LYS A 62 5.91 17.53 -16.80
C LYS A 62 5.43 18.96 -17.04
N GLU A 63 5.69 19.52 -18.22
CA GLU A 63 5.24 20.86 -18.61
C GLU A 63 3.71 20.97 -18.58
N THR A 64 3.01 19.96 -19.10
CA THR A 64 1.54 19.91 -19.03
C THR A 64 1.03 19.83 -17.59
N ILE A 65 1.74 19.12 -16.70
CA ILE A 65 1.37 19.01 -15.28
C ILE A 65 1.63 20.34 -14.55
N GLU A 66 2.72 21.03 -14.87
CA GLU A 66 3.01 22.39 -14.37
C GLU A 66 1.89 23.37 -14.77
N ASP A 67 1.41 23.31 -16.01
CA ASP A 67 0.26 24.10 -16.46
C ASP A 67 -0.99 23.80 -15.61
N VAL A 68 -1.26 22.52 -15.31
CA VAL A 68 -2.40 22.12 -14.48
C VAL A 68 -2.34 22.73 -13.07
N ILE A 69 -1.15 22.93 -12.51
CA ILE A 69 -0.95 23.55 -11.19
C ILE A 69 -1.31 25.04 -11.22
N THR A 70 -0.90 25.74 -12.29
CA THR A 70 -1.09 27.19 -12.44
C THR A 70 -2.51 27.57 -12.84
N ILE A 71 -3.21 26.68 -13.54
CA ILE A 71 -4.59 26.89 -13.99
C ILE A 71 -5.57 26.99 -12.82
N GLU A 72 -6.51 27.93 -12.92
CA GLU A 72 -7.69 27.99 -12.06
C GLU A 72 -8.77 26.98 -12.50
N TRP A 73 -9.07 26.05 -11.61
CA TRP A 73 -10.09 25.03 -11.79
C TRP A 73 -11.37 25.45 -11.08
N ILE A 74 -12.40 25.80 -11.86
CA ILE A 74 -13.63 26.39 -11.34
C ILE A 74 -14.73 25.31 -11.29
N SER A 75 -15.35 25.15 -10.12
CA SER A 75 -16.61 24.41 -9.99
C SER A 75 -17.78 25.35 -10.28
N GLU A 76 -18.80 24.85 -10.99
CA GLU A 76 -20.08 25.57 -11.19
C GLU A 76 -20.75 26.02 -9.89
N LYS A 77 -20.38 25.41 -8.75
CA LYS A 77 -20.94 25.69 -7.42
C LYS A 77 -20.00 26.49 -6.50
N GLY A 78 -18.88 27.02 -7.00
CA GLY A 78 -17.96 27.85 -6.21
C GLY A 78 -17.13 27.11 -5.15
N PHE A 79 -17.12 25.77 -5.16
CA PHE A 79 -16.26 24.97 -4.27
C PHE A 79 -14.80 24.98 -4.73
N GLU A 80 -13.88 24.88 -3.77
CA GLU A 80 -12.42 24.75 -3.95
C GLU A 80 -11.99 23.40 -4.57
N CYS A 81 -12.67 22.94 -5.62
CA CYS A 81 -12.30 21.72 -6.33
C CYS A 81 -10.90 21.82 -6.94
N GLY A 82 -10.46 23.04 -7.28
CA GLY A 82 -9.14 23.28 -7.84
C GLY A 82 -7.99 22.97 -6.91
N LEU A 83 -8.17 23.13 -5.61
CA LEU A 83 -7.14 22.76 -4.64
C LEU A 83 -6.85 21.26 -4.71
N LYS A 84 -7.88 20.40 -4.88
CA LYS A 84 -7.68 18.96 -5.02
C LYS A 84 -6.91 18.59 -6.28
N VAL A 85 -7.18 19.26 -7.40
CA VAL A 85 -6.46 19.04 -8.67
C VAL A 85 -5.01 19.51 -8.53
N ARG A 86 -4.80 20.67 -7.92
CA ARG A 86 -3.46 21.23 -7.71
C ARG A 86 -2.63 20.32 -6.80
N ASN A 87 -3.16 19.89 -5.67
CA ASN A 87 -2.44 19.01 -4.74
C ASN A 87 -1.99 17.71 -5.43
N ILE A 88 -2.88 17.05 -6.20
CA ILE A 88 -2.50 15.82 -6.89
C ILE A 88 -1.52 16.08 -8.03
N ALA A 89 -1.61 17.23 -8.71
CA ALA A 89 -0.66 17.62 -9.76
C ALA A 89 0.73 17.89 -9.17
N GLU A 90 0.81 18.61 -8.05
CA GLU A 90 2.05 18.84 -7.31
C GLU A 90 2.69 17.52 -6.83
N ASP A 91 1.89 16.60 -6.28
CA ASP A 91 2.36 15.27 -5.89
C ASP A 91 2.96 14.50 -7.07
N VAL A 92 2.27 14.52 -8.23
CA VAL A 92 2.75 13.86 -9.46
C VAL A 92 4.02 14.53 -9.98
N LEU A 93 4.05 15.87 -10.02
CA LEU A 93 5.20 16.62 -10.51
C LEU A 93 6.44 16.32 -9.66
N LYS A 94 6.30 16.34 -8.34
CA LYS A 94 7.37 15.99 -7.40
C LYS A 94 7.93 14.59 -7.63
N LEU A 95 7.06 13.62 -7.94
CA LEU A 95 7.49 12.25 -8.28
C LEU A 95 8.23 12.17 -9.62
N LEU A 96 7.95 13.07 -10.56
CA LEU A 96 8.58 13.09 -11.89
C LEU A 96 9.87 13.93 -11.92
N GLU A 97 10.02 14.88 -11.00
CA GLU A 97 11.20 15.74 -10.87
C GLU A 97 12.43 15.02 -10.32
N ASP A 98 12.24 14.18 -9.31
CA ASP A 98 13.34 13.53 -8.60
C ASP A 98 13.19 12.00 -8.64
N GLU A 99 14.09 11.35 -9.40
CA GLU A 99 14.13 9.89 -9.52
C GLU A 99 14.47 9.21 -8.19
N THR A 100 15.23 9.86 -7.31
CA THR A 100 15.58 9.32 -5.99
C THR A 100 14.36 9.34 -5.07
N PHE A 101 13.68 10.49 -4.98
CA PHE A 101 12.41 10.61 -4.25
C PHE A 101 11.36 9.61 -4.76
N PHE A 102 11.25 9.45 -6.08
CA PHE A 102 10.39 8.44 -6.69
C PHE A 102 10.71 7.03 -6.18
N LYS A 103 11.97 6.60 -6.24
CA LYS A 103 12.39 5.27 -5.78
C LYS A 103 12.10 5.04 -4.31
N ASP A 104 12.37 6.05 -3.48
CA ASP A 104 12.15 6.00 -2.03
C ASP A 104 10.66 5.89 -1.70
N GLU A 105 9.81 6.66 -2.38
CA GLU A 105 8.36 6.64 -2.13
C GLU A 105 7.74 5.28 -2.47
N ARG A 106 8.24 4.63 -3.52
CA ARG A 106 7.86 3.26 -3.90
C ARG A 106 8.37 2.23 -2.90
N GLU A 107 9.61 2.39 -2.42
CA GLU A 107 10.17 1.49 -1.42
C GLU A 107 9.41 1.56 -0.10
N ARG A 108 9.09 2.79 0.35
CA ARG A 108 8.28 3.05 1.54
C ARG A 108 6.90 2.41 1.44
N LYS A 109 6.22 2.52 0.29
CA LYS A 109 4.92 1.87 0.07
C LYS A 109 5.03 0.34 0.08
N ARG A 110 6.06 -0.22 -0.54
CA ARG A 110 6.34 -1.66 -0.49
C ARG A 110 6.53 -2.13 0.95
N LYS A 111 7.39 -1.46 1.72
CA LYS A 111 7.63 -1.75 3.15
C LYS A 111 6.35 -1.69 3.98
N GLN A 112 5.45 -0.75 3.71
CA GLN A 112 4.15 -0.66 4.40
C GLN A 112 3.20 -1.82 4.04
N SER A 113 3.21 -2.29 2.80
CA SER A 113 2.40 -3.42 2.36
C SER A 113 2.91 -4.76 2.93
N PHE A 114 4.22 -4.95 3.00
CA PHE A 114 4.83 -6.17 3.56
C PHE A 114 4.88 -6.16 5.10
N GLY A 115 5.19 -5.02 5.73
CA GLY A 115 5.32 -4.90 7.18
C GLY A 115 4.01 -5.05 7.97
N ARG A 116 2.85 -5.02 7.30
CA ARG A 116 1.54 -5.33 7.92
C ARG A 116 1.26 -6.83 8.03
N ILE A 117 2.06 -7.69 7.39
CA ILE A 117 1.90 -9.16 7.43
C ILE A 117 3.17 -9.75 8.05
N THR A 118 3.37 -9.49 9.34
CA THR A 118 4.33 -10.24 10.16
C THR A 118 3.67 -10.52 11.49
N GLY A 119 2.79 -11.52 11.49
CA GLY A 119 1.93 -11.87 12.62
C GLY A 119 1.23 -13.21 12.39
N PHE A 120 1.97 -14.21 11.90
CA PHE A 120 1.60 -15.62 12.02
C PHE A 120 2.92 -16.38 12.22
N GLY A 121 3.05 -17.05 13.37
CA GLY A 121 4.33 -17.50 13.90
C GLY A 121 5.03 -18.59 13.09
N SER A 122 6.36 -18.61 13.16
CA SER A 122 7.13 -19.79 13.60
C SER A 122 8.63 -19.47 13.63
N SER A 123 9.24 -19.84 14.75
CA SER A 123 10.65 -20.19 15.01
C SER A 123 11.75 -19.18 14.66
N SER A 124 12.45 -18.78 15.72
CA SER A 124 13.79 -18.22 15.74
C SER A 124 14.75 -18.90 14.75
N PHE A 125 15.04 -18.23 13.65
CA PHE A 125 16.23 -18.52 12.85
C PHE A 125 17.45 -17.92 13.59
N ILE A 126 17.99 -18.65 14.55
CA ILE A 126 19.36 -18.38 15.00
C ILE A 126 20.27 -18.79 13.84
N MET A 127 20.79 -17.81 13.11
CA MET A 127 21.92 -18.03 12.22
C MET A 127 23.15 -18.32 13.08
N HIS A 128 23.42 -19.59 13.33
CA HIS A 128 24.75 -20.02 13.74
C HIS A 128 25.67 -19.95 12.52
N SER A 129 26.44 -18.88 12.45
CA SER A 129 27.62 -18.78 11.59
C SER A 129 28.65 -19.80 12.08
N GLU A 130 28.83 -20.89 11.32
CA GLU A 130 29.97 -21.78 11.48
C GLU A 130 31.25 -21.02 11.11
N THR A 131 32.03 -20.63 12.12
CA THR A 131 33.45 -20.32 11.97
C THR A 131 34.25 -21.39 12.68
N LEU A 132 34.92 -22.22 11.88
CA LEU A 132 35.93 -23.19 12.32
C LEU A 132 37.09 -22.44 12.99
N SER A 133 37.37 -22.77 14.25
CA SER A 133 38.72 -22.73 14.80
C SER A 133 38.79 -23.59 16.07
N GLU A 134 39.64 -24.62 16.02
CA GLU A 134 40.04 -25.46 17.15
C GLU A 134 40.61 -24.63 18.31
N THR A 135 40.34 -25.04 19.55
CA THR A 135 41.36 -25.56 20.49
C THR A 135 40.78 -25.85 21.88
N ASN A 136 41.30 -26.94 22.46
CA ASN A 136 40.98 -27.55 23.74
C ASN A 136 40.93 -26.62 24.97
N LYS A 137 40.01 -26.92 25.91
CA LYS A 137 40.34 -27.39 27.27
C LYS A 137 39.05 -27.74 28.04
N GLY A 138 38.98 -28.97 28.50
CA GLY A 138 37.83 -29.50 29.23
C GLY A 138 37.66 -28.90 30.61
N ARG A 139 36.47 -29.15 31.17
CA ARG A 139 36.29 -29.52 32.57
C ARG A 139 34.89 -30.09 32.78
N ASP A 140 34.91 -31.16 33.56
CA ASP A 140 33.82 -32.05 33.93
C ASP A 140 32.66 -31.35 34.65
N SER A 141 31.45 -31.86 34.47
CA SER A 141 30.74 -32.54 35.58
C SER A 141 29.36 -33.02 35.11
N LEU A 142 29.25 -34.35 35.03
CA LEU A 142 28.00 -35.06 35.07
C LEU A 142 27.39 -34.90 36.46
N PHE A 143 26.14 -34.46 36.56
CA PHE A 143 25.27 -34.89 37.65
C PHE A 143 23.81 -34.84 37.16
N LEU A 144 23.31 -36.03 36.78
CA LEU A 144 21.88 -36.32 36.87
C LEU A 144 21.49 -36.22 38.34
N SER A 145 20.41 -35.51 38.65
CA SER A 145 19.60 -35.84 39.82
C SER A 145 18.12 -35.68 39.48
N GLU A 146 17.46 -36.82 39.54
CA GLU A 146 16.03 -37.03 39.55
C GLU A 146 15.41 -36.54 40.88
N HIS A 147 14.08 -36.33 40.83
CA HIS A 147 13.14 -36.03 41.92
C HIS A 147 13.25 -34.63 42.56
N GLN A 148 12.16 -33.87 42.75
CA GLN A 148 10.95 -34.27 43.46
C GLN A 148 9.75 -33.37 43.10
N ALA A 149 8.58 -34.01 43.01
CA ALA A 149 7.28 -33.40 42.85
C ALA A 149 6.94 -32.44 44.01
N PHE A 150 6.28 -31.34 43.68
CA PHE A 150 5.38 -30.64 44.58
C PHE A 150 4.11 -30.30 43.80
N ASP A 151 3.09 -31.14 44.01
CA ASP A 151 1.70 -30.79 43.79
C ASP A 151 1.32 -29.65 44.76
N ASN A 152 0.64 -28.63 44.25
CA ASN A 152 -0.32 -27.84 45.01
C ASN A 152 -1.38 -27.25 44.05
N ASP A 153 -2.41 -28.06 43.84
CA ASP A 153 -3.81 -27.78 44.15
C ASP A 153 -4.42 -26.39 43.83
N ARG A 154 -5.40 -26.42 42.90
CA ARG A 154 -6.62 -25.58 42.72
C ARG A 154 -6.41 -24.07 42.52
N THR A 155 -6.94 -23.47 41.45
CA THR A 155 -8.39 -23.34 41.20
C THR A 155 -8.74 -23.27 39.70
N VAL A 156 -9.77 -24.02 39.34
CA VAL A 156 -10.56 -23.86 38.10
C VAL A 156 -11.30 -22.53 38.19
N ASP A 157 -11.20 -21.70 37.15
CA ASP A 157 -12.25 -20.76 36.75
C ASP A 157 -12.12 -20.56 35.23
N ASP A 158 -12.65 -21.53 34.49
CA ASP A 158 -13.16 -21.35 33.14
C ASP A 158 -14.33 -20.37 33.20
N HIS A 159 -14.35 -19.30 32.39
CA HIS A 159 -15.57 -18.62 31.93
C HIS A 159 -15.24 -17.47 30.93
N PRO A 160 -16.18 -17.08 30.03
CA PRO A 160 -16.26 -17.65 28.69
C PRO A 160 -16.10 -16.61 27.57
N PHE A 161 -15.76 -17.13 26.40
CA PHE A 161 -15.76 -16.46 25.10
C PHE A 161 -17.15 -15.89 24.77
N VAL A 162 -17.22 -14.57 24.60
CA VAL A 162 -18.42 -13.84 24.18
C VAL A 162 -18.61 -14.00 22.67
N GLU A 163 -19.55 -14.85 22.26
CA GLU A 163 -20.10 -14.82 20.91
C GLU A 163 -21.10 -13.66 20.80
N LYS A 164 -20.91 -12.82 19.78
CA LYS A 164 -21.88 -11.81 19.40
C LYS A 164 -22.10 -11.88 17.89
N GLU A 165 -23.37 -11.83 17.54
CA GLU A 165 -23.94 -11.42 16.24
C GLU A 165 -24.29 -12.52 15.24
N HIS A 166 -25.39 -13.22 15.52
CA HIS A 166 -26.35 -13.61 14.48
C HIS A 166 -27.76 -13.29 14.97
N ASN A 167 -28.31 -12.15 14.55
CA ASN A 167 -29.75 -11.92 14.39
C ASN A 167 -29.98 -10.57 13.70
N THR A 168 -29.83 -10.56 12.37
CA THR A 168 -30.35 -9.47 11.53
C THR A 168 -30.83 -10.06 10.21
N ALA A 169 -31.97 -10.75 10.25
CA ALA A 169 -32.89 -10.94 9.15
C ALA A 169 -34.13 -11.66 9.70
N GLU A 170 -35.32 -11.07 9.50
CA GLU A 170 -36.68 -11.57 9.80
C GLU A 170 -37.49 -10.62 10.70
N LEU A 171 -37.64 -9.33 10.35
CA LEU A 171 -38.77 -8.50 10.82
C LEU A 171 -39.06 -7.29 9.90
N LEU A 172 -39.16 -7.50 8.58
CA LEU A 172 -39.75 -6.50 7.66
C LEU A 172 -40.68 -7.14 6.62
N LEU A 173 -41.47 -8.13 7.02
CA LEU A 173 -42.60 -8.63 6.21
C LEU A 173 -43.84 -8.84 7.11
N SER A 174 -44.38 -7.76 7.65
CA SER A 174 -45.81 -7.67 7.99
C SER A 174 -46.16 -6.23 8.37
N SER A 175 -46.57 -5.44 7.37
CA SER A 175 -47.59 -4.39 7.47
C SER A 175 -47.64 -3.64 6.14
N SER A 176 -48.32 -4.22 5.16
CA SER A 176 -48.98 -3.47 4.10
C SER A 176 -50.38 -4.04 3.94
N THR A 177 -51.32 -3.09 3.99
CA THR A 177 -52.78 -3.16 3.80
C THR A 177 -53.59 -3.92 4.83
#